data_AF-A0A5B7ARI6-F1
#
_entry.id   AF-A0A5B7ARI6-F1
#
_cell.length_a   1.000
_cell.length_b   1.000
_cell.length_c   1.000
_cell.angle_alpha   90.00
_cell.angle_beta   90.00
_cell.angle_gamma   90.00
#
_symmetry.space_group_name_H-M   'P 1'
#
loop_
_entity.id
_entity.type
_entity.pdbx_description
1 polymer ?
#
loop_
_entity_poly.entity_id
_entity_poly.type
_entity_poly.pdbx_seq_one_letter_code
_entity_poly.pdbx_strand_id
1 'polypeptide(L)'
;MVAYSQCEYSGLSLASMEAIEAARGDRKPWTGEAARVWRNRGKCPLTPNETAFILQALSIPTSTNIYLAAGDGLMEIEGLTSIYTSVVTKSRLLSGEDFTTMHGNTKAALDYYVSINSDSYMATYFGNMDKMVAAMRAFKGLFKTLFLSRRAFAEFTSKGLRRKELMEALWRTQRDDFVMGRGSALPDCFCEFKL
;
A
#
# COMPACT_ATOMS: atom_id res chain seq x y z
N MET A 1 -0.20 -7.63 -4.16
CA MET A 1 0.67 -6.44 -4.38
C MET A 1 2.13 -6.86 -4.31
N VAL A 2 2.59 -7.51 -3.23
CA VAL A 2 3.97 -8.03 -3.09
C VAL A 2 4.23 -9.27 -3.97
N ALA A 3 3.31 -10.26 -3.93
CA ALA A 3 3.46 -11.55 -4.62
C ALA A 3 3.71 -11.45 -6.14
N TYR A 4 3.08 -10.47 -6.81
CA TYR A 4 3.16 -10.30 -8.26
C TYR A 4 4.26 -9.32 -8.71
N SER A 5 5.13 -8.90 -7.79
CA SER A 5 6.21 -7.95 -8.08
C SER A 5 7.50 -8.67 -8.50
N GLN A 6 8.33 -7.98 -9.29
CA GLN A 6 9.69 -8.44 -9.63
C GLN A 6 10.71 -8.05 -8.54
N CYS A 7 10.24 -7.65 -7.35
CA CYS A 7 11.10 -7.08 -6.33
C CYS A 7 11.72 -8.16 -5.44
N GLU A 8 12.93 -7.86 -5.00
CA GLU A 8 13.63 -8.61 -3.95
C GLU A 8 13.26 -8.01 -2.58
N TYR A 9 12.91 -8.87 -1.62
CA TYR A 9 12.59 -8.47 -0.25
C TYR A 9 13.48 -9.25 0.73
N SER A 10 14.22 -8.54 1.56
CA SER A 10 15.26 -9.11 2.44
C SER A 10 14.80 -9.38 3.88
N GLY A 11 13.50 -9.44 4.12
CA GLY A 11 12.92 -9.62 5.47
C GLY A 11 11.62 -10.40 5.51
N LEU A 12 11.33 -11.16 4.46
CA LEU A 12 10.18 -12.05 4.41
C LEU A 12 10.60 -13.48 4.78
N SER A 13 9.67 -14.24 5.34
CA SER A 13 9.83 -15.67 5.59
C SER A 13 10.09 -16.47 4.31
N LEU A 14 10.72 -17.64 4.47
CA LEU A 14 10.98 -18.56 3.36
C LEU A 14 9.69 -18.90 2.60
N ALA A 15 8.62 -19.22 3.33
CA ALA A 15 7.31 -19.51 2.75
C ALA A 15 6.75 -18.35 1.93
N SER A 16 6.91 -17.11 2.41
CA SER A 16 6.49 -15.91 1.66
C SER A 16 7.33 -15.70 0.41
N MET A 17 8.64 -15.95 0.47
CA MET A 17 9.52 -15.89 -0.70
C MET A 17 9.15 -16.95 -1.74
N GLU A 18 8.90 -18.19 -1.33
CA GLU A 18 8.45 -19.27 -2.21
C GLU A 18 7.09 -18.94 -2.87
N ALA A 19 6.16 -18.38 -2.10
CA ALA A 19 4.86 -17.97 -2.62
C ALA A 19 4.97 -16.79 -3.62
N ILE A 20 5.91 -15.86 -3.41
CA ILE A 20 6.23 -14.80 -4.37
C ILE A 20 6.77 -15.42 -5.67
N GLU A 21 7.74 -16.34 -5.58
CA GLU A 21 8.30 -17.01 -6.75
C GLU A 21 7.24 -17.77 -7.54
N ALA A 22 6.37 -18.53 -6.85
CA ALA A 22 5.28 -19.26 -7.46
C ALA A 22 4.25 -18.34 -8.16
N ALA A 23 3.96 -17.17 -7.58
CA ALA A 23 3.02 -16.20 -8.14
C ALA A 23 3.60 -15.35 -9.29
N ARG A 24 4.93 -15.36 -9.49
CA ARG A 24 5.62 -14.46 -10.42
C ARG A 24 5.44 -14.86 -11.88
N GLY A 25 5.15 -16.14 -12.16
CA GLY A 25 5.02 -16.68 -13.51
C GLY A 25 6.29 -16.44 -14.34
N ASP A 26 6.15 -15.94 -15.56
CA ASP A 26 7.28 -15.73 -16.50
C ASP A 26 8.15 -14.49 -16.17
N ARG A 27 7.75 -13.66 -15.20
CA ARG A 27 8.47 -12.42 -14.90
C ARG A 27 9.72 -12.74 -14.10
N LYS A 28 10.90 -12.41 -14.60
CA LYS A 28 12.15 -12.62 -13.86
C LYS A 28 12.27 -11.66 -12.67
N PRO A 29 12.77 -12.09 -11.50
CA PRO A 29 13.12 -11.17 -10.42
C PRO A 29 14.15 -10.14 -10.86
N TRP A 30 14.04 -8.93 -10.33
CA TRP A 30 15.18 -8.05 -10.20
C TRP A 30 16.06 -8.55 -9.07
N THR A 31 17.37 -8.58 -9.30
CA THR A 31 18.35 -9.01 -8.31
C THR A 31 19.49 -8.01 -8.21
N GLY A 32 20.18 -7.99 -7.07
CA GLY A 32 21.37 -7.17 -6.86
C GLY A 32 21.13 -5.68 -7.11
N GLU A 33 21.97 -5.05 -7.94
CA GLU A 33 21.86 -3.61 -8.20
C GLU A 33 20.52 -3.22 -8.84
N ALA A 34 19.99 -4.05 -9.74
CA ALA A 34 18.71 -3.77 -10.39
C ALA A 34 17.59 -3.72 -9.35
N ALA A 35 17.54 -4.67 -8.41
CA ALA A 35 16.55 -4.69 -7.34
C ALA A 35 16.60 -3.41 -6.50
N ARG A 36 17.81 -2.99 -6.12
CA ARG A 36 18.04 -1.75 -5.36
C ARG A 36 17.56 -0.52 -6.12
N VAL A 37 17.93 -0.38 -7.39
CA VAL A 37 17.55 0.76 -8.24
C VAL A 37 16.03 0.84 -8.38
N TRP A 38 15.36 -0.27 -8.68
CA TRP A 38 13.91 -0.29 -8.87
C TRP A 38 13.14 -0.05 -7.58
N ARG A 39 13.62 -0.57 -6.44
CA ARG A 39 13.07 -0.26 -5.12
C ARG A 39 13.20 1.21 -4.80
N ASN A 40 14.39 1.81 -5.00
CA ASN A 40 14.65 3.23 -4.77
C ASN A 40 13.89 4.15 -5.74
N ARG A 41 13.48 3.66 -6.91
CA ARG A 41 12.52 4.36 -7.79
C ARG A 41 11.06 4.27 -7.31
N GLY A 42 10.81 3.66 -6.17
CA GLY A 42 9.47 3.46 -5.62
C GLY A 42 8.60 2.51 -6.45
N LYS A 43 9.21 1.61 -7.24
CA LYS A 43 8.45 0.67 -8.10
C LYS A 43 8.03 -0.59 -7.37
N CYS A 44 8.66 -0.89 -6.25
CA CYS A 44 8.32 -2.01 -5.40
C CYS A 44 7.20 -1.64 -4.41
N PRO A 45 6.16 -2.47 -4.27
CA PRO A 45 5.16 -2.36 -3.21
C PRO A 45 5.78 -2.39 -1.81
N LEU A 46 5.07 -1.84 -0.83
CA LEU A 46 5.44 -1.99 0.58
C LEU A 46 4.97 -3.35 1.09
N THR A 47 5.75 -3.96 1.99
CA THR A 47 5.28 -5.09 2.78
C THR A 47 4.35 -4.61 3.90
N PRO A 48 3.55 -5.49 4.54
CA PRO A 48 2.75 -5.10 5.69
C PRO A 48 3.57 -4.51 6.85
N ASN A 49 4.75 -5.08 7.12
CA ASN A 49 5.70 -4.55 8.11
C ASN A 49 6.13 -3.10 7.80
N GLU A 50 6.53 -2.84 6.55
CA GLU A 50 6.97 -1.51 6.12
C GLU A 50 5.79 -0.52 6.15
N THR A 51 4.60 -0.99 5.78
CA THR A 51 3.36 -0.20 5.85
C THR A 51 3.08 0.20 7.30
N ALA A 52 3.08 -0.76 8.22
CA ALA A 52 2.83 -0.51 9.64
C ALA A 52 3.85 0.49 10.22
N PHE A 53 5.12 0.36 9.84
CA PHE A 53 6.17 1.31 10.26
C PHE A 53 5.89 2.73 9.78
N ILE A 54 5.47 2.91 8.53
CA ILE A 54 5.10 4.24 8.00
C ILE A 54 3.87 4.79 8.73
N LEU A 55 2.86 3.97 9.00
CA LEU A 55 1.67 4.41 9.75
C LEU A 55 2.03 4.89 11.17
N GLN A 56 2.96 4.20 11.84
CA GLN A 56 3.51 4.65 13.12
C GLN A 56 4.28 5.96 12.99
N ALA A 57 5.09 6.13 11.94
CA ALA A 57 5.79 7.39 11.68
C ALA A 57 4.80 8.56 11.43
N LEU A 58 3.62 8.26 10.89
CA LEU A 58 2.51 9.20 10.72
C LEU A 58 1.67 9.42 11.99
N SER A 59 2.06 8.81 13.12
CA SER A 59 1.33 8.87 14.38
C SER A 59 -0.12 8.38 14.28
N ILE A 60 -0.39 7.42 13.39
CA ILE A 60 -1.72 6.78 13.30
C ILE A 60 -1.91 5.87 14.52
N PRO A 61 -2.95 6.11 15.35
CA PRO A 61 -3.18 5.33 16.57
C PRO A 61 -3.31 3.83 16.27
N THR A 62 -2.69 2.98 17.08
CA THR A 62 -2.75 1.51 16.91
C THR A 62 -4.16 0.94 17.11
N SER A 63 -5.05 1.69 17.78
CA SER A 63 -6.47 1.38 17.94
C SER A 63 -7.33 1.77 16.73
N THR A 64 -6.74 2.33 15.67
CA THR A 64 -7.47 2.74 14.46
C THR A 64 -8.13 1.53 13.81
N ASN A 65 -9.42 1.64 13.49
CA ASN A 65 -10.13 0.64 12.70
C ASN A 65 -9.65 0.71 11.25
N ILE A 66 -9.00 -0.35 10.78
CA ILE A 66 -8.45 -0.43 9.43
C ILE A 66 -9.22 -1.45 8.63
N TYR A 67 -9.87 -1.00 7.56
CA TYR A 67 -10.30 -1.91 6.51
C TYR A 67 -9.14 -2.13 5.52
N LEU A 68 -8.70 -3.37 5.39
CA LEU A 68 -7.59 -3.74 4.50
C LEU A 68 -8.13 -4.19 3.14
N ALA A 69 -8.15 -3.24 2.20
CA ALA A 69 -8.44 -3.49 0.78
C ALA A 69 -7.23 -4.15 0.10
N ALA A 70 -7.15 -5.48 0.16
CA ALA A 70 -6.06 -6.25 -0.43
C ALA A 70 -6.56 -7.46 -1.24
N GLY A 71 -5.89 -7.75 -2.36
CA GLY A 71 -6.09 -8.99 -3.11
C GLY A 71 -5.32 -10.17 -2.49
N ASP A 72 -5.50 -11.36 -3.06
CA ASP A 72 -4.98 -12.63 -2.52
C ASP A 72 -3.44 -12.75 -2.51
N GLY A 73 -2.74 -11.84 -3.19
CA GLY A 73 -1.27 -11.74 -3.21
C GLY A 73 -0.68 -10.84 -2.13
N LEU A 74 -1.29 -10.79 -0.95
CA LEU A 74 -0.74 -10.16 0.26
C LEU A 74 -0.06 -11.24 1.11
N MET A 75 1.17 -10.98 1.55
CA MET A 75 1.96 -11.90 2.38
C MET A 75 2.24 -11.26 3.73
N GLU A 76 2.34 -12.06 4.78
CA GLU A 76 2.71 -11.64 6.14
C GLU A 76 1.86 -10.50 6.69
N ILE A 77 0.54 -10.68 6.64
CA ILE A 77 -0.42 -9.71 7.19
C ILE A 77 -0.17 -9.42 8.68
N GLU A 78 0.46 -10.37 9.39
CA GLU A 78 0.92 -10.27 10.78
C GLU A 78 1.84 -9.08 11.01
N GLY A 79 2.59 -8.66 9.99
CA GLY A 79 3.42 -7.46 10.07
C GLY A 79 2.63 -6.16 10.26
N LEU A 80 1.35 -6.16 9.87
CA LEU A 80 0.41 -5.09 10.15
C LEU A 80 -0.42 -5.38 11.40
N THR A 81 -0.98 -6.59 11.52
CA THR A 81 -1.97 -6.93 12.57
C THR A 81 -1.35 -7.09 13.96
N SER A 82 -0.04 -7.32 14.06
CA SER A 82 0.68 -7.30 15.34
C SER A 82 0.76 -5.89 15.96
N ILE A 83 0.64 -4.85 15.14
CA ILE A 83 0.69 -3.44 15.57
C ILE A 83 -0.71 -2.83 15.62
N TYR A 84 -1.52 -3.07 14.59
CA TYR A 84 -2.89 -2.57 14.48
C TYR A 84 -3.88 -3.71 14.73
N THR A 85 -4.55 -3.67 15.88
CA THR A 85 -5.38 -4.80 16.34
C THR A 85 -6.77 -4.83 15.72
N SER A 86 -7.27 -3.68 15.25
CA SER A 86 -8.61 -3.53 14.67
C SER A 86 -8.58 -3.59 13.14
N VAL A 87 -7.99 -4.64 12.57
CA VAL A 87 -7.95 -4.86 11.11
C VAL A 87 -9.12 -5.74 10.66
N VAL A 88 -9.84 -5.28 9.65
CA VAL A 88 -10.97 -5.96 9.02
C VAL A 88 -10.68 -6.16 7.54
N THR A 89 -10.91 -7.37 7.04
CA THR A 89 -10.74 -7.73 5.63
C THR A 89 -12.10 -8.04 4.99
N LYS A 90 -12.15 -8.10 3.66
CA LYS A 90 -13.32 -8.57 2.90
C LYS A 90 -13.85 -9.93 3.38
N SER A 91 -12.98 -10.87 3.74
CA SER A 91 -13.33 -12.21 4.23
C SER A 91 -13.93 -12.21 5.64
N ARG A 92 -13.82 -11.10 6.35
CA ARG A 92 -14.47 -10.88 7.65
C ARG A 92 -15.83 -10.20 7.51
N LEU A 93 -16.04 -9.40 6.45
CA LEU A 93 -17.34 -8.78 6.14
C LEU A 93 -18.31 -9.76 5.47
N LEU A 94 -17.78 -10.65 4.63
CA LEU A 94 -18.53 -11.68 3.93
C LEU A 94 -17.95 -13.03 4.34
N SER A 95 -18.80 -13.93 4.84
CA SER A 95 -18.39 -15.26 5.33
C SER A 95 -19.13 -16.37 4.61
N GLY A 96 -18.52 -17.55 4.55
CA GLY A 96 -19.17 -18.75 4.00
C GLY A 96 -19.11 -18.82 2.47
N GLU A 97 -20.15 -19.40 1.89
CA GLU A 97 -20.22 -19.72 0.46
C GLU A 97 -20.26 -18.48 -0.44
N ASP A 98 -20.89 -17.40 0.02
CA ASP A 98 -20.97 -16.14 -0.73
C ASP A 98 -19.59 -15.55 -1.02
N PHE A 99 -18.65 -15.64 -0.07
CA PHE A 99 -17.30 -15.11 -0.27
C PHE A 99 -16.43 -16.00 -1.16
N THR A 100 -16.57 -17.33 -1.06
CA THR A 100 -15.76 -18.28 -1.84
C THR A 100 -16.19 -18.33 -3.30
N THR A 101 -17.49 -18.19 -3.57
CA THR A 101 -18.06 -18.18 -4.93
C THR A 101 -17.94 -16.82 -5.63
N MET A 102 -17.70 -15.73 -4.88
CA MET A 102 -17.51 -14.40 -5.45
C MET A 102 -16.28 -14.32 -6.36
N HIS A 103 -16.52 -13.83 -7.58
CA HIS A 103 -15.47 -13.51 -8.53
C HIS A 103 -14.56 -12.37 -8.02
N GLY A 104 -13.29 -12.36 -8.46
CA GLY A 104 -12.29 -11.37 -8.03
C GLY A 104 -12.73 -9.92 -8.26
N ASN A 105 -13.42 -9.63 -9.37
CA ASN A 105 -13.95 -8.31 -9.67
C ASN A 105 -15.02 -7.86 -8.65
N THR A 106 -15.86 -8.78 -8.17
CA THR A 106 -16.87 -8.47 -7.16
C THR A 106 -16.22 -8.18 -5.81
N LYS A 107 -15.16 -8.92 -5.46
CA LYS A 107 -14.35 -8.64 -4.27
C LYS A 107 -13.67 -7.26 -4.35
N ALA A 108 -13.15 -6.90 -5.52
CA ALA A 108 -12.56 -5.58 -5.76
C ALA A 108 -13.60 -4.45 -5.72
N ALA A 109 -14.84 -4.70 -6.18
CA ALA A 109 -15.93 -3.73 -6.08
C ALA A 109 -16.30 -3.43 -4.62
N LEU A 110 -16.30 -4.44 -3.74
CA LEU A 110 -16.47 -4.25 -2.30
C LEU A 110 -15.33 -3.41 -1.71
N ASP A 111 -14.07 -3.76 -2.03
CA ASP A 111 -12.91 -2.99 -1.57
C ASP A 111 -13.02 -1.52 -2.00
N TYR A 112 -13.46 -1.26 -3.23
CA TYR A 112 -13.67 0.08 -3.77
C TYR A 112 -14.77 0.81 -3.00
N TYR A 113 -15.93 0.17 -2.80
CA TYR A 113 -17.06 0.77 -2.10
C TYR A 113 -16.68 1.21 -0.67
N VAL A 114 -15.98 0.37 0.08
CA VAL A 114 -15.52 0.73 1.43
C VAL A 114 -14.52 1.89 1.37
N SER A 115 -13.57 1.84 0.42
CA SER A 115 -12.52 2.86 0.27
C SER A 115 -13.05 4.25 -0.06
N ILE A 116 -14.09 4.37 -0.89
CA ILE A 116 -14.69 5.68 -1.25
C ILE A 116 -15.61 6.26 -0.19
N ASN A 117 -15.92 5.49 0.87
CA ASN A 117 -16.81 5.89 1.96
C ASN A 117 -16.10 5.93 3.32
N SER A 118 -14.79 5.63 3.38
CA SER A 118 -14.03 5.67 4.63
C SER A 118 -13.71 7.09 5.09
N ASP A 119 -13.48 7.29 6.39
CA ASP A 119 -13.05 8.58 6.94
C ASP A 119 -11.71 9.04 6.37
N SER A 120 -10.82 8.09 6.08
CA SER A 120 -9.50 8.34 5.51
C SER A 120 -9.10 7.18 4.60
N TYR A 121 -8.36 7.48 3.55
CA TYR A 121 -7.84 6.48 2.62
C TYR A 121 -6.32 6.59 2.53
N MET A 122 -5.64 5.46 2.68
CA MET A 122 -4.18 5.36 2.61
C MET A 122 -3.79 4.27 1.62
N ALA A 123 -3.18 4.67 0.50
CA ALA A 123 -2.73 3.76 -0.52
C ALA A 123 -1.24 3.42 -0.34
N THR A 124 -0.93 2.12 -0.29
CA THR A 124 0.45 1.62 -0.22
C THR A 124 1.11 1.53 -1.58
N TYR A 125 0.32 1.59 -2.66
CA TYR A 125 0.75 1.56 -4.06
C TYR A 125 -0.21 2.41 -4.89
N PHE A 126 0.28 3.08 -5.94
CA PHE A 126 -0.58 3.87 -6.82
C PHE A 126 -1.00 3.05 -8.05
N GLY A 127 -2.08 2.30 -7.92
CA GLY A 127 -2.70 1.49 -8.96
C GLY A 127 -3.93 2.15 -9.58
N ASN A 128 -4.63 1.41 -10.45
CA ASN A 128 -5.85 1.90 -11.11
C ASN A 128 -7.00 2.10 -10.13
N MET A 129 -7.12 1.21 -9.14
CA MET A 129 -8.12 1.34 -8.08
C MET A 129 -7.89 2.62 -7.26
N ASP A 130 -6.65 2.89 -6.85
CA ASP A 130 -6.31 4.03 -5.99
C ASP A 130 -6.60 5.37 -6.71
N LYS A 131 -6.39 5.42 -8.04
CA LYS A 131 -6.81 6.57 -8.89
C LYS A 131 -8.31 6.80 -8.83
N MET A 132 -9.11 5.74 -9.00
CA MET A 132 -10.57 5.84 -8.96
C MET A 132 -11.07 6.24 -7.58
N VAL A 133 -10.50 5.65 -6.52
CA VAL A 133 -10.86 5.98 -5.15
C VAL A 133 -10.57 7.46 -4.84
N ALA A 134 -9.38 7.95 -5.19
CA ALA A 134 -9.00 9.33 -4.93
C ALA A 134 -9.91 10.32 -5.66
N ALA A 135 -10.21 10.07 -6.94
CA ALA A 135 -11.12 10.92 -7.71
C ALA A 135 -12.54 10.94 -7.10
N MET A 136 -13.07 9.77 -6.72
CA MET A 136 -14.42 9.68 -6.15
C MET A 136 -14.50 10.29 -4.75
N ARG A 137 -13.47 10.12 -3.93
CA ARG A 137 -13.37 10.78 -2.62
C ARG A 137 -13.31 12.29 -2.74
N ALA A 138 -12.51 12.81 -3.68
CA ALA A 138 -12.44 14.24 -3.97
C ALA A 138 -13.81 14.79 -4.43
N PHE A 139 -14.50 14.09 -5.32
CA PHE A 139 -15.87 14.44 -5.75
C PHE A 139 -16.86 14.51 -4.58
N LYS A 140 -16.72 13.62 -3.58
CA LYS A 140 -17.54 13.60 -2.36
C LYS A 140 -17.10 14.61 -1.28
N GLY A 141 -16.04 15.37 -1.49
CA GLY A 141 -15.47 16.26 -0.47
C GLY A 141 -14.71 15.53 0.66
N LEU A 142 -14.34 14.26 0.46
CA LEU A 142 -13.58 13.44 1.42
C LEU A 142 -12.08 13.58 1.16
N PHE A 143 -11.50 14.68 1.63
CA PHE A 143 -10.13 15.04 1.26
C PHE A 143 -9.03 14.27 1.99
N LYS A 144 -9.32 13.53 3.06
CA LYS A 144 -8.32 12.72 3.78
C LYS A 144 -7.89 11.50 2.94
N THR A 145 -7.00 11.72 1.99
CA THR A 145 -6.51 10.72 1.02
C THR A 145 -4.99 10.85 0.92
N LEU A 146 -4.25 9.83 1.35
CA LEU A 146 -2.80 9.83 1.36
C LEU A 146 -2.25 8.67 0.53
N PHE A 147 -1.17 8.92 -0.21
CA PHE A 147 -0.38 7.87 -0.87
C PHE A 147 0.96 7.77 -0.17
N LEU A 148 1.26 6.60 0.39
CA LEU A 148 2.49 6.42 1.14
C LEU A 148 3.70 6.46 0.19
N SER A 149 4.72 7.23 0.57
CA SER A 149 5.93 7.37 -0.24
C SER A 149 6.86 6.17 -0.10
N ARG A 150 6.62 5.16 -0.94
CA ARG A 150 7.46 3.95 -1.05
C ARG A 150 8.91 4.29 -1.43
N ARG A 151 9.05 5.31 -2.28
CA ARG A 151 10.35 5.84 -2.69
C ARG A 151 11.10 6.40 -1.49
N ALA A 152 10.48 7.24 -0.68
CA ALA A 152 11.12 7.79 0.52
C ALA A 152 11.56 6.68 1.47
N PHE A 153 10.69 5.69 1.71
CA PHE A 153 11.04 4.52 2.52
C PHE A 153 12.27 3.78 1.99
N ALA A 154 12.31 3.47 0.69
CA ALA A 154 13.43 2.78 0.06
C ALA A 154 14.73 3.63 0.06
N GLU A 155 14.65 4.92 -0.25
CA GLU A 155 15.80 5.82 -0.26
C GLU A 155 16.40 6.00 1.14
N PHE A 156 15.56 6.18 2.17
CA PHE A 156 16.05 6.34 3.53
C PHE A 156 16.65 5.06 4.09
N THR A 157 16.01 3.91 3.87
CA THR A 157 16.56 2.61 4.30
C THR A 157 17.86 2.27 3.57
N SER A 158 17.97 2.55 2.26
CA SER A 158 19.22 2.35 1.51
C SER A 158 20.36 3.29 1.91
N LYS A 159 20.04 4.47 2.48
CA LYS A 159 21.00 5.38 3.13
C LYS A 159 21.36 4.95 4.57
N GLY A 160 20.79 3.86 5.08
CA GLY A 160 21.09 3.31 6.40
C GLY A 160 20.30 3.93 7.56
N LEU A 161 19.30 4.78 7.29
CA LEU A 161 18.43 5.33 8.33
C LEU A 161 17.63 4.20 8.99
N ARG A 162 17.54 4.22 10.31
CA ARG A 162 16.87 3.19 11.11
C ARG A 162 16.08 3.81 12.25
N ARG A 163 15.04 3.10 12.70
CA ARG A 163 14.22 3.44 13.88
C ARG A 163 13.80 4.92 13.88
N LYS A 164 14.18 5.69 14.91
CA LYS A 164 13.77 7.07 15.12
C LYS A 164 14.14 8.00 13.97
N GLU A 165 15.36 7.88 13.42
CA GLU A 165 15.80 8.71 12.29
C GLU A 165 14.94 8.45 11.04
N LEU A 166 14.62 7.19 10.79
CA LEU A 166 13.74 6.80 9.69
C LEU A 166 12.31 7.29 9.91
N MET A 167 11.78 7.19 11.13
CA MET A 167 10.45 7.71 11.47
C MET A 167 10.37 9.22 11.26
N GLU A 168 11.36 9.98 11.75
CA GLU A 168 11.40 11.43 11.58
C GLU A 168 11.52 11.84 10.12
N ALA A 169 12.34 11.14 9.34
CA ALA A 169 12.48 11.40 7.91
C ALA A 169 11.18 11.12 7.15
N LEU A 170 10.53 9.98 7.41
CA LEU A 170 9.24 9.63 6.80
C LEU A 170 8.13 10.61 7.18
N TRP A 171 8.05 10.99 8.46
CA TRP A 171 7.11 11.99 8.94
C TRP A 171 7.29 13.31 8.19
N ARG A 172 8.53 13.81 8.10
CA ARG A 172 8.83 15.07 7.38
C ARG A 172 8.45 14.99 5.91
N THR A 173 8.74 13.88 5.24
CA THR A 173 8.42 13.72 3.81
C THR A 173 6.93 13.62 3.54
N GLN A 174 6.15 12.99 4.43
CA GLN A 174 4.73 12.73 4.20
C GLN A 174 3.81 13.75 4.89
N ARG A 175 4.33 14.64 5.74
CA ARG A 175 3.52 15.59 6.52
C ARG A 175 2.65 16.47 5.63
N ASP A 176 3.22 17.08 4.61
CA ASP A 176 2.50 18.06 3.79
C ASP A 176 1.38 17.38 2.98
N ASP A 177 1.66 16.18 2.45
CA ASP A 177 0.67 15.34 1.76
C ASP A 177 -0.41 14.84 2.72
N PHE A 178 -0.03 14.49 3.96
CA PHE A 178 -0.94 13.98 4.99
C PHE A 178 -1.90 15.05 5.52
N VAL A 179 -1.40 16.27 5.77
CA VAL A 179 -2.21 17.39 6.28
C VAL A 179 -3.23 17.84 5.24
N MET A 180 -2.86 17.83 3.97
CA MET A 180 -3.72 18.31 2.87
C MET A 180 -4.53 17.20 2.19
N GLY A 181 -4.20 15.92 2.45
CA GLY A 181 -4.71 14.77 1.72
C GLY A 181 -4.58 14.92 0.20
N ARG A 182 -3.54 15.64 -0.23
CA ARG A 182 -3.23 15.86 -1.64
C ARG A 182 -2.26 14.78 -2.08
N GLY A 183 -2.72 13.91 -2.96
CA GLY A 183 -1.87 13.06 -3.76
C GLY A 183 -2.48 12.88 -5.13
N SER A 184 -1.87 13.57 -6.09
CA SER A 184 -2.01 13.52 -7.54
C SER A 184 -3.30 12.88 -8.07
N ALA A 185 -4.26 13.72 -8.47
CA ALA A 185 -5.43 13.26 -9.20
C ALA A 185 -5.06 12.62 -10.56
N LEU A 186 -3.86 12.83 -11.09
CA LEU A 186 -3.54 12.69 -12.51
C LEU A 186 -1.98 12.59 -12.74
N PRO A 187 -1.41 11.77 -13.68
CA PRO A 187 0.05 11.58 -13.86
C PRO A 187 0.88 12.84 -14.15
N ASP A 188 2.20 12.70 -13.97
CA ASP A 188 3.24 13.63 -14.46
C ASP A 188 3.19 13.90 -15.98
N CYS A 189 2.37 13.16 -16.73
CA CYS A 189 1.82 13.66 -17.97
C CYS A 189 0.33 13.28 -18.09
N PHE A 190 -0.53 14.23 -17.76
CA PHE A 190 -1.62 14.54 -18.66
C PHE A 190 -1.03 15.51 -19.68
N CYS A 191 -0.90 15.10 -20.95
CA CYS A 191 -0.66 16.08 -22.00
C CYS A 191 -1.69 17.21 -21.83
N GLU A 192 -1.18 18.45 -21.81
CA GLU A 192 -1.91 19.68 -21.53
C GLU A 192 -3.33 19.65 -22.11
N PHE A 193 -4.33 19.44 -21.26
CA PHE A 193 -5.65 19.98 -21.55
C PHE A 193 -5.79 21.24 -20.71
N LYS A 194 -5.59 22.37 -21.39
CA LYS A 194 -6.10 23.66 -20.94
C LYS A 194 -7.61 23.55 -20.79
N LEU A 195 -8.11 23.85 -19.59
CA LEU A 195 -9.42 24.45 -19.43
C LEU A 195 -9.22 25.98 -19.44
#